data_AF-J9GEH3-F1
#
_entry.id   AF-J9GEH3-F1
#
_cell.length_a   1.000
_cell.length_b   1.000
_cell.length_c   1.000
_cell.angle_alpha   90.00
_cell.angle_beta   90.00
_cell.angle_gamma   90.00
#
_symmetry.space_group_name_H-M   'P 1'
#
loop_
_entity.id
_entity.type
_entity.pdbx_description
1 polymer ?
#
loop_
_entity_poly.entity_id
_entity_poly.type
_entity_poly.pdbx_seq_one_letter_code
_entity_poly.pdbx_strand_id
1 'polypeptide(L)'
;MRRTGIFATANAISKNLSVSLNSEKASVIDLSINDCSTQRAEDILGMLITVYNENWVKDKNQIAVSTSAFINERLEMIEKELGNVDEDISSYKSRHLLPDVEAVSGMFMNKSAATDNQIMELANQLYMTRFIKSYLEGEKTADRLLPVNTGVGNASLEEQISAYNGSLLSRDKLIANSSASNPLVQTLDAELKKLREGIASTVESNITTLQARIAKLQDTERKTNSQIAANPTQAKYLLSVERQQKVKESLYLFLLQKREENELSQAFTAYNTRIITPPSGSDLPTSPVKKNILLVAFAIGLLIPWGSFSCART
;
A
#
# COMPACT_ATOMS: atom_id res chain seq x y z
N MET A 1 13.84 0.13 -45.92
CA MET A 1 13.77 0.35 -44.45
C MET A 1 14.37 -0.87 -43.75
N ARG A 2 15.56 -0.76 -43.14
CA ARG A 2 16.10 -1.83 -42.28
C ARG A 2 15.21 -1.92 -41.04
N ARG A 3 14.58 -3.07 -40.80
CA ARG A 3 13.86 -3.34 -39.55
C ARG A 3 14.90 -3.44 -38.44
N THR A 4 15.17 -2.33 -37.76
CA THR A 4 15.91 -2.36 -36.49
C THR A 4 15.04 -3.05 -35.46
N GLY A 5 15.64 -3.94 -34.66
CA GLY A 5 14.93 -4.59 -33.56
C GLY A 5 14.42 -3.56 -32.54
N ILE A 6 13.30 -3.85 -31.88
CA ILE A 6 12.64 -2.96 -30.90
C ILE A 6 13.64 -2.43 -29.87
N PHE A 7 14.52 -3.29 -29.34
CA PHE A 7 15.55 -2.92 -28.37
C PHE A 7 16.59 -1.93 -28.93
N ALA A 8 16.96 -2.06 -30.20
CA ALA A 8 17.91 -1.15 -30.83
C ALA A 8 17.30 0.26 -30.99
N THR A 9 16.02 0.33 -31.37
CA THR A 9 15.28 1.59 -31.46
C THR A 9 15.09 2.24 -30.09
N ALA A 10 14.70 1.46 -29.07
CA ALA A 10 14.57 1.95 -27.69
C ALA A 10 15.89 2.51 -27.15
N ASN A 11 17.01 1.82 -27.39
CA ASN A 11 18.35 2.29 -26.99
C ASN A 11 18.75 3.59 -27.72
N ALA A 12 18.42 3.74 -29.00
CA ALA A 12 18.70 4.96 -29.74
C ALA A 12 17.90 6.15 -29.19
N ILE A 13 16.61 5.95 -28.90
CA ILE A 13 15.73 6.96 -28.29
C ILE A 13 16.26 7.34 -26.89
N SER A 14 16.57 6.35 -26.06
CA SER A 14 17.11 6.55 -24.70
C SER A 14 18.39 7.38 -24.69
N LYS A 15 19.31 7.14 -25.63
CA LYS A 15 20.55 7.94 -25.76
C LYS A 15 20.31 9.41 -26.11
N ASN A 16 19.22 9.72 -26.79
CA ASN A 16 18.86 11.08 -27.19
C ASN A 16 17.94 11.78 -26.19
N LEU A 17 17.44 11.06 -25.19
CA LEU A 17 16.63 11.59 -24.10
C LEU A 17 17.55 12.21 -23.04
N SER A 18 17.28 13.46 -22.70
CA SER A 18 17.88 14.17 -21.58
C SER A 18 16.84 14.35 -20.48
N VAL A 19 17.23 14.00 -19.26
CA VAL A 19 16.41 14.16 -18.04
C VAL A 19 17.19 15.06 -17.09
N SER A 20 16.60 16.18 -16.70
CA SER A 20 17.24 17.14 -15.79
C SER A 20 16.30 17.55 -14.66
N LEU A 21 16.87 17.75 -13.48
CA LEU A 21 16.22 18.36 -12.33
C LEU A 21 16.71 19.79 -12.21
N ASN A 22 15.78 20.74 -12.01
CA ASN A 22 16.13 22.16 -11.89
C ASN A 22 16.92 22.47 -10.59
N SER A 23 16.87 21.58 -9.58
CA SER A 23 17.76 21.56 -8.41
C SER A 23 17.71 20.21 -7.68
N GLU A 24 18.65 19.93 -6.77
CA GLU A 24 18.64 18.72 -5.92
C GLU A 24 17.37 18.57 -5.05
N LYS A 25 16.63 19.66 -4.82
CA LYS A 25 15.35 19.66 -4.09
C LYS A 25 14.15 19.91 -5.00
N ALA A 26 14.33 19.93 -6.32
CA ALA A 26 13.24 20.22 -7.24
C ALA A 26 12.23 19.06 -7.29
N SER A 27 10.95 19.41 -7.23
CA SER A 27 9.82 18.51 -7.49
C SER A 27 9.43 18.45 -8.97
N VAL A 28 10.17 19.16 -9.83
CA VAL A 28 9.92 19.28 -11.27
C VAL A 28 11.03 18.59 -12.05
N ILE A 29 10.64 17.73 -12.98
CA ILE A 29 11.52 17.01 -13.90
C ILE A 29 11.33 17.60 -15.30
N ASP A 30 12.43 18.03 -15.91
CA ASP A 30 12.45 18.47 -17.30
C ASP A 30 12.91 17.31 -18.19
N LEU A 31 12.08 16.97 -19.18
CA LEU A 31 12.36 15.95 -20.18
C LEU A 31 12.57 16.62 -21.55
N SER A 32 13.66 16.27 -22.23
CA SER A 32 13.98 16.78 -23.56
C SER A 32 14.48 15.65 -24.44
N ILE A 33 14.11 15.65 -25.72
CA ILE A 33 14.61 14.69 -26.69
C ILE A 33 15.01 15.40 -27.98
N ASN A 34 16.16 15.03 -28.53
CA ASN A 34 16.59 15.49 -29.84
C ASN A 34 16.12 14.51 -30.92
N ASP A 35 15.25 14.98 -31.82
CA ASP A 35 14.72 14.19 -32.92
C ASP A 35 14.64 15.02 -34.21
N CYS A 36 14.60 14.35 -35.37
CA CYS A 36 14.43 15.00 -36.68
C CYS A 36 12.96 15.35 -36.99
N SER A 37 12.01 14.87 -36.21
CA SER A 37 10.58 15.13 -36.33
C SER A 37 10.03 15.62 -35.00
N THR A 38 9.55 16.85 -34.97
CA THR A 38 8.90 17.46 -33.80
C THR A 38 7.72 16.62 -33.31
N GLN A 39 6.84 16.19 -34.21
CA GLN A 39 5.71 15.32 -33.89
C GLN A 39 6.16 14.02 -33.23
N ARG A 40 7.20 13.36 -33.76
CA ARG A 40 7.72 12.12 -33.19
C ARG A 40 8.31 12.34 -31.80
N ALA A 41 9.03 13.44 -31.59
CA ALA A 41 9.55 13.81 -30.27
C ALA A 41 8.43 14.03 -29.25
N GLU A 42 7.37 14.76 -29.65
CA GLU A 42 6.20 15.02 -28.80
C GLU A 42 5.46 13.72 -28.46
N ASP A 43 5.21 12.86 -29.44
CA ASP A 43 4.55 11.57 -29.22
C ASP A 43 5.38 10.65 -28.30
N ILE A 44 6.71 10.61 -28.48
CA ILE A 44 7.62 9.83 -27.63
C ILE A 44 7.58 10.33 -26.18
N LEU A 45 7.75 11.64 -25.98
CA LEU A 45 7.73 12.23 -24.63
C LEU A 45 6.36 12.08 -23.98
N GLY A 46 5.29 12.33 -24.74
CA GLY A 46 3.90 12.16 -24.27
C GLY A 46 3.61 10.73 -23.85
N MET A 47 3.98 9.75 -24.67
CA MET A 47 3.80 8.34 -24.33
C MET A 47 4.68 7.93 -23.13
N LEU A 48 5.93 8.40 -23.06
CA LEU A 48 6.81 8.11 -21.93
C LEU A 48 6.22 8.62 -20.61
N ILE A 49 5.71 9.86 -20.59
CA ILE A 49 5.06 10.45 -19.42
C ILE A 49 3.81 9.65 -19.04
N THR A 50 2.96 9.30 -20.01
CA THR A 50 1.76 8.50 -19.77
C THR A 50 2.10 7.14 -19.17
N VAL A 51 2.99 6.37 -19.78
CA VAL A 51 3.41 5.04 -19.28
C VAL A 51 4.07 5.15 -17.91
N TYR A 52 4.88 6.18 -17.68
CA TYR A 52 5.51 6.40 -16.38
C TYR A 52 4.47 6.67 -15.29
N ASN A 53 3.51 7.56 -15.55
CA ASN A 53 2.45 7.87 -14.60
C ASN A 53 1.56 6.65 -14.33
N GLU A 54 1.17 5.90 -15.37
CA GLU A 54 0.40 4.66 -15.22
C GLU A 54 1.12 3.64 -14.34
N ASN A 55 2.40 3.38 -14.59
CA ASN A 55 3.21 2.48 -13.79
C ASN A 55 3.41 2.99 -12.36
N TRP A 56 3.62 4.30 -12.19
CA TRP A 56 3.77 4.91 -10.87
C TRP A 56 2.49 4.76 -10.04
N VAL A 57 1.32 5.00 -10.63
CA VAL A 57 0.02 4.80 -9.96
C VAL A 57 -0.18 3.33 -9.62
N LYS A 58 0.14 2.42 -10.54
CA LYS A 58 0.04 0.97 -10.32
C LYS A 58 0.93 0.50 -9.16
N ASP A 59 2.19 0.93 -9.14
CA ASP A 59 3.15 0.62 -8.09
C ASP A 59 2.67 1.16 -6.73
N LYS A 60 2.16 2.39 -6.69
CA LYS A 60 1.69 3.01 -5.45
C LYS A 60 0.40 2.39 -4.93
N ASN A 61 -0.48 1.97 -5.83
CA ASN A 61 -1.75 1.35 -5.46
C ASN A 61 -1.63 -0.14 -5.10
N GLN A 62 -0.48 -0.78 -5.28
CA GLN A 62 -0.32 -2.22 -5.00
C GLN A 62 -0.61 -2.56 -3.54
N ILE A 63 -0.19 -1.71 -2.59
CA ILE A 63 -0.51 -1.88 -1.17
C ILE A 63 -2.01 -1.70 -0.94
N ALA A 64 -2.63 -0.67 -1.52
CA ALA A 64 -4.07 -0.43 -1.40
C ALA A 64 -4.90 -1.60 -1.95
N VAL A 65 -4.50 -2.18 -3.09
CA VAL A 65 -5.13 -3.38 -3.66
C VAL A 65 -5.01 -4.57 -2.71
N SER A 66 -3.82 -4.78 -2.11
CA SER A 66 -3.61 -5.84 -1.12
C SER A 66 -4.46 -5.63 0.14
N THR A 67 -4.57 -4.39 0.61
CA THR A 67 -5.44 -4.01 1.73
C THR A 67 -6.92 -4.26 1.41
N SER A 68 -7.40 -3.90 0.22
CA SER A 68 -8.79 -4.18 -0.19
C SER A 68 -9.07 -5.68 -0.27
N ALA A 69 -8.15 -6.47 -0.83
CA ALA A 69 -8.29 -7.93 -0.89
C ALA A 69 -8.41 -8.54 0.51
N PHE A 70 -7.56 -8.09 1.44
CA PHE A 70 -7.60 -8.52 2.83
C PHE A 70 -8.92 -8.14 3.53
N ILE A 71 -9.39 -6.90 3.36
CA ILE A 71 -10.65 -6.44 3.97
C ILE A 71 -11.85 -7.21 3.40
N ASN A 72 -11.89 -7.45 2.09
CA ASN A 72 -12.98 -8.16 1.43
C ASN A 72 -13.08 -9.62 1.88
N GLU A 73 -11.94 -10.33 1.96
CA GLU A 73 -11.89 -11.70 2.49
C GLU A 73 -12.46 -11.77 3.92
N ARG A 74 -12.19 -10.73 4.73
CA ARG A 74 -12.67 -10.66 6.11
C ARG A 74 -14.15 -10.33 6.23
N LEU A 75 -14.65 -9.41 5.41
CA LEU A 75 -16.07 -9.05 5.38
C LEU A 75 -16.92 -10.29 5.06
N GLU A 76 -16.51 -11.10 4.07
CA GLU A 76 -17.22 -12.34 3.71
C GLU A 76 -17.26 -13.35 4.88
N MET A 77 -16.16 -13.48 5.63
CA MET A 77 -16.12 -14.37 6.80
C MET A 77 -17.02 -13.88 7.94
N ILE A 78 -17.04 -12.56 8.19
CA ILE A 78 -17.89 -11.96 9.24
C ILE A 78 -19.37 -12.07 8.90
N GLU A 79 -19.74 -11.86 7.65
CA GLU A 79 -21.12 -11.96 7.19
C GLU A 79 -21.69 -13.34 7.48
N LYS A 80 -20.93 -14.41 7.17
CA LYS A 80 -21.29 -15.79 7.51
C LYS A 80 -21.37 -16.01 9.02
N GLU A 81 -20.40 -15.46 9.75
CA GLU A 81 -20.34 -15.55 11.21
C GLU A 81 -21.50 -14.81 11.91
N LEU A 82 -22.03 -13.74 11.34
CA LEU A 82 -23.19 -13.00 11.84
C LEU A 82 -24.48 -13.79 11.61
N GLY A 83 -24.69 -14.34 10.41
CA GLY A 83 -25.86 -15.17 10.11
C GLY A 83 -26.02 -16.35 11.08
N ASN A 84 -24.92 -17.01 11.44
CA ASN A 84 -24.93 -18.10 12.41
C ASN A 84 -25.33 -17.63 13.83
N VAL A 85 -24.91 -16.43 14.24
CA VAL A 85 -25.24 -15.89 15.58
C VAL A 85 -26.71 -15.49 15.66
N ASP A 86 -27.26 -14.91 14.61
CA ASP A 86 -28.68 -14.54 14.54
C ASP A 86 -29.57 -15.79 14.64
N GLU A 87 -29.19 -16.86 13.95
CA GLU A 87 -29.87 -18.17 14.02
C GLU A 87 -29.79 -18.79 15.43
N ASP A 88 -28.61 -18.74 16.06
CA ASP A 88 -28.41 -19.23 17.43
C ASP A 88 -29.28 -18.47 18.44
N ILE A 89 -29.33 -17.14 18.35
CA ILE A 89 -30.17 -16.29 19.23
C ILE A 89 -31.64 -16.61 19.04
N SER A 90 -32.11 -16.65 17.79
CA SER A 90 -33.50 -16.92 17.45
C SER A 90 -33.95 -18.31 17.93
N SER A 91 -33.14 -19.34 17.66
CA SER A 91 -33.43 -20.72 18.09
C SER A 91 -33.40 -20.87 19.62
N TYR A 92 -32.56 -20.11 20.31
CA TYR A 92 -32.47 -20.14 21.78
C TYR A 92 -33.68 -19.47 22.43
N LYS A 93 -34.08 -18.28 21.95
CA LYS A 93 -35.28 -17.55 22.40
C LYS A 93 -36.54 -18.37 22.19
N SER A 94 -36.71 -19.00 21.01
CA SER A 94 -37.86 -19.87 20.69
C SER A 94 -37.95 -21.09 21.61
N ARG A 95 -36.83 -21.81 21.84
CA ARG A 95 -36.81 -23.02 22.67
C ARG A 95 -37.07 -22.77 24.16
N HIS A 96 -36.70 -21.60 24.67
CA HIS A 96 -36.76 -21.30 26.11
C HIS A 96 -37.86 -20.29 26.49
N LEU A 97 -38.66 -19.80 25.53
CA LEU A 97 -39.79 -18.87 25.74
C LEU A 97 -39.39 -17.67 26.62
N LEU A 98 -38.18 -17.15 26.42
CA LEU A 98 -37.66 -16.06 27.24
C LEU A 98 -38.37 -14.74 26.86
N PRO A 99 -39.00 -14.02 27.81
CA PRO A 99 -39.53 -12.68 27.56
C PRO A 99 -38.39 -11.68 27.32
N ASP A 100 -38.67 -10.57 26.63
CA ASP A 100 -37.68 -9.52 26.36
C ASP A 100 -37.10 -8.99 27.67
N VAL A 101 -35.79 -9.20 27.86
CA VAL A 101 -35.06 -8.94 29.11
C VAL A 101 -34.70 -7.45 29.26
N GLU A 102 -35.30 -6.58 28.44
CA GLU A 102 -34.90 -5.18 28.29
C GLU A 102 -35.22 -4.30 29.52
N ALA A 103 -36.11 -4.75 30.42
CA ALA A 103 -36.70 -3.91 31.47
C ALA A 103 -35.83 -3.65 32.74
N VAL A 104 -34.63 -4.22 32.88
CA VAL A 104 -33.90 -4.20 34.19
C VAL A 104 -32.81 -3.11 34.30
N SER A 105 -32.68 -2.19 33.33
CA SER A 105 -31.34 -1.71 32.91
C SER A 105 -31.00 -0.21 33.07
N GLY A 106 -31.88 0.68 33.54
CA GLY A 106 -31.72 2.14 33.36
C GLY A 106 -30.48 2.83 33.98
N MET A 107 -30.05 2.48 35.20
CA MET A 107 -28.96 3.18 35.91
C MET A 107 -27.58 2.48 35.79
N PHE A 108 -27.59 1.17 35.50
CA PHE A 108 -26.39 0.33 35.36
C PHE A 108 -25.86 0.27 33.91
N MET A 109 -26.71 0.56 32.92
CA MET A 109 -26.34 0.66 31.49
C MET A 109 -25.18 1.63 31.24
N ASN A 110 -25.11 2.77 31.93
CA ASN A 110 -24.10 3.79 31.64
C ASN A 110 -22.67 3.39 32.02
N LYS A 111 -22.48 2.65 33.13
CA LYS A 111 -21.14 2.18 33.54
C LYS A 111 -20.74 0.89 32.82
N SER A 112 -21.71 0.03 32.48
CA SER A 112 -21.50 -1.11 31.59
C SER A 112 -21.09 -0.65 30.19
N ALA A 113 -21.80 0.33 29.62
CA ALA A 113 -21.59 0.79 28.24
C ALA A 113 -20.15 1.28 27.97
N ALA A 114 -19.53 2.00 28.90
CA ALA A 114 -18.16 2.46 28.74
C ALA A 114 -17.15 1.29 28.70
N THR A 115 -17.32 0.30 29.58
CA THR A 115 -16.49 -0.91 29.59
C THR A 115 -16.77 -1.78 28.37
N ASP A 116 -18.03 -1.89 27.94
CA ASP A 116 -18.44 -2.63 26.75
C ASP A 116 -17.79 -2.02 25.50
N ASN A 117 -17.81 -0.69 25.34
CA ASN A 117 -17.13 0.00 24.25
C ASN A 117 -15.62 -0.27 24.21
N GLN A 118 -14.96 -0.30 25.39
CA GLN A 118 -13.53 -0.64 25.47
C GLN A 118 -13.27 -2.11 25.11
N ILE A 119 -14.14 -3.02 25.52
CA ILE A 119 -14.06 -4.44 25.14
C ILE A 119 -14.23 -4.57 23.62
N MET A 120 -15.19 -3.87 23.03
CA MET A 120 -15.44 -3.90 21.58
C MET A 120 -14.23 -3.40 20.79
N GLU A 121 -13.64 -2.27 21.19
CA GLU A 121 -12.43 -1.73 20.55
C GLU A 121 -11.25 -2.71 20.63
N LEU A 122 -10.97 -3.26 21.81
CA LEU A 122 -9.89 -4.23 21.98
C LEU A 122 -10.18 -5.55 21.26
N ALA A 123 -11.44 -5.96 21.17
CA ALA A 123 -11.86 -7.14 20.42
C ALA A 123 -11.63 -6.94 18.92
N ASN A 124 -11.94 -5.76 18.39
CA ASN A 124 -11.63 -5.40 17.00
C ASN A 124 -10.12 -5.49 16.74
N GLN A 125 -9.30 -4.87 17.60
CA GLN A 125 -7.84 -4.93 17.49
C GLN A 125 -7.31 -6.37 17.58
N LEU A 126 -7.80 -7.16 18.53
CA LEU A 126 -7.39 -8.57 18.71
C LEU A 126 -7.70 -9.38 17.47
N TYR A 127 -8.89 -9.16 16.93
CA TYR A 127 -9.35 -9.86 15.77
C TYR A 127 -8.52 -9.51 14.53
N MET A 128 -8.29 -8.22 14.28
CA MET A 128 -7.43 -7.77 13.18
C MET A 128 -6.02 -8.33 13.32
N THR A 129 -5.48 -8.35 14.55
CA THR A 129 -4.15 -8.91 14.82
C THR A 129 -4.09 -10.41 14.52
N ARG A 130 -5.12 -11.19 14.92
CA ARG A 130 -5.22 -12.62 14.58
C ARG A 130 -5.35 -12.85 13.08
N PHE A 131 -6.01 -11.95 12.37
CA PHE A 131 -6.15 -12.07 10.94
C PHE A 131 -4.84 -11.78 10.19
N ILE A 132 -4.04 -10.82 10.68
CA ILE A 132 -2.65 -10.65 10.23
C ILE A 132 -1.84 -11.93 10.49
N LYS A 133 -2.00 -12.56 11.67
CA LYS A 133 -1.35 -13.86 11.97
C LYS A 133 -1.67 -14.91 10.91
N SER A 134 -2.96 -15.14 10.61
CA SER A 134 -3.35 -16.12 9.58
C SER A 134 -2.82 -15.75 8.19
N TYR A 135 -2.74 -14.46 7.88
CA TYR A 135 -2.18 -14.00 6.61
C TYR A 135 -0.67 -14.24 6.52
N LEU A 136 0.07 -14.18 7.64
CA LEU A 136 1.50 -14.48 7.72
C LEU A 136 1.82 -15.98 7.67
N GLU A 137 0.92 -16.83 8.17
CA GLU A 137 1.12 -18.29 8.24
C GLU A 137 0.84 -19.00 6.90
N GLY A 138 0.22 -18.33 5.93
CA GLY A 138 -0.04 -18.90 4.60
C GLY A 138 1.24 -19.10 3.77
N GLU A 139 1.54 -20.34 3.37
CA GLU A 139 2.70 -20.66 2.50
C GLU A 139 2.68 -19.87 1.17
N LYS A 140 1.49 -19.56 0.64
CA LYS A 140 1.30 -18.79 -0.61
C LYS A 140 1.37 -17.27 -0.43
N THR A 141 1.57 -16.77 0.79
CA THR A 141 1.63 -15.34 1.09
C THR A 141 3.04 -14.86 1.42
N ALA A 142 4.06 -15.72 1.30
CA ALA A 142 5.47 -15.42 1.55
C ALA A 142 5.97 -14.13 0.85
N ASP A 143 5.50 -13.93 -0.39
CA ASP A 143 5.87 -12.84 -1.29
C ASP A 143 4.72 -11.85 -1.54
N ARG A 144 3.74 -11.78 -0.63
CA ARG A 144 2.61 -10.86 -0.78
C ARG A 144 2.76 -9.67 0.15
N LEU A 145 2.32 -8.52 -0.34
CA LEU A 145 2.19 -7.34 0.50
C LEU A 145 1.25 -7.64 1.66
N LEU A 146 1.59 -7.06 2.81
CA LEU A 146 0.78 -7.07 4.00
C LEU A 146 -0.15 -5.83 3.98
N PRO A 147 -1.39 -5.96 4.44
CA PRO A 147 -2.31 -4.83 4.53
C PRO A 147 -1.78 -3.80 5.54
N VAL A 148 -1.93 -2.52 5.22
CA VAL A 148 -1.56 -1.39 6.10
C VAL A 148 -2.82 -0.74 6.68
N ASN A 149 -2.67 0.03 7.77
CA ASN A 149 -3.77 0.78 8.41
C ASN A 149 -4.98 -0.09 8.80
N THR A 150 -4.73 -1.36 9.15
CA THR A 150 -5.77 -2.36 9.46
C THR A 150 -6.47 -2.13 10.80
N GLY A 151 -6.02 -1.16 11.61
CA GLY A 151 -6.62 -0.88 12.91
C GLY A 151 -6.15 -1.82 14.02
N VAL A 152 -4.95 -2.39 13.91
CA VAL A 152 -4.38 -3.26 14.95
C VAL A 152 -3.96 -2.52 16.21
N GLY A 153 -3.84 -1.20 16.17
CA GLY A 153 -3.58 -0.36 17.34
C GLY A 153 -2.19 -0.56 17.94
N ASN A 154 -1.24 -1.06 17.15
CA ASN A 154 0.14 -1.30 17.57
C ASN A 154 1.11 -0.65 16.57
N ALA A 155 1.66 0.51 16.95
CA ALA A 155 2.52 1.31 16.09
C ALA A 155 3.80 0.56 15.65
N SER A 156 4.37 -0.27 16.53
CA SER A 156 5.57 -1.06 16.19
C SER A 156 5.26 -2.12 15.13
N LEU A 157 4.11 -2.78 15.23
CA LEU A 157 3.65 -3.73 14.22
C LEU A 157 3.39 -3.03 12.88
N GLU A 158 2.74 -1.86 12.91
CA GLU A 158 2.47 -1.06 11.71
C GLU A 158 3.75 -0.61 11.01
N GLU A 159 4.77 -0.19 11.76
CA GLU A 159 6.09 0.18 11.25
C GLU A 159 6.80 -1.03 10.61
N GLN A 160 6.80 -2.18 11.28
CA GLN A 160 7.40 -3.41 10.76
C GLN A 160 6.72 -3.87 9.45
N ILE A 161 5.39 -3.78 9.38
CA ILE A 161 4.62 -4.07 8.17
C ILE A 161 5.01 -3.11 7.04
N SER A 162 5.14 -1.82 7.33
CA SER A 162 5.57 -0.82 6.35
C SER A 162 6.98 -1.09 5.84
N ALA A 163 7.91 -1.46 6.71
CA ALA A 163 9.27 -1.83 6.34
C ALA A 163 9.29 -3.09 5.43
N TYR A 164 8.55 -4.14 5.81
CA TYR A 164 8.40 -5.36 5.01
C TYR A 164 7.86 -5.05 3.61
N ASN A 165 6.78 -4.28 3.51
CA ASN A 165 6.20 -3.90 2.22
C ASN A 165 7.17 -3.07 1.37
N GLY A 166 7.93 -2.16 1.99
CA GLY A 166 8.95 -1.37 1.31
C GLY A 166 10.07 -2.22 0.72
N SER A 167 10.61 -3.16 1.51
CA SER A 167 11.65 -4.09 1.06
C SER A 167 11.12 -5.05 -0.02
N LEU A 168 9.85 -5.46 0.08
CA LEU A 168 9.21 -6.36 -0.91
C LEU A 168 9.08 -5.67 -2.26
N LEU A 169 8.55 -4.44 -2.28
CA LEU A 169 8.45 -3.64 -3.50
C LEU A 169 9.82 -3.35 -4.11
N SER A 170 10.84 -3.10 -3.28
CA SER A 170 12.21 -2.86 -3.74
C SER A 170 12.81 -4.11 -4.39
N ARG A 171 12.57 -5.28 -3.80
CA ARG A 171 12.99 -6.58 -4.36
C ARG A 171 12.30 -6.85 -5.69
N ASP A 172 10.98 -6.68 -5.76
CA ASP A 172 10.21 -6.95 -6.97
C ASP A 172 10.65 -6.05 -8.13
N LYS A 173 10.96 -4.78 -7.85
CA LYS A 173 11.54 -3.84 -8.83
C LYS A 173 12.93 -4.28 -9.30
N LEU A 174 13.78 -4.78 -8.42
CA LEU A 174 15.10 -5.29 -8.78
C LEU A 174 15.00 -6.55 -9.64
N ILE A 175 14.10 -7.48 -9.32
CA ILE A 175 13.87 -8.68 -10.11
C ILE A 175 13.38 -8.32 -11.50
N ALA A 176 12.42 -7.39 -11.63
CA ALA A 176 11.88 -6.97 -12.91
C ALA A 176 12.94 -6.37 -13.85
N ASN A 177 13.96 -5.72 -13.31
CA ASN A 177 15.05 -5.11 -14.07
C ASN A 177 16.33 -5.97 -14.15
N SER A 178 16.36 -7.11 -13.48
CA SER A 178 17.53 -7.99 -13.44
C SER A 178 17.14 -9.47 -13.40
N SER A 179 17.45 -10.18 -12.30
CA SER A 179 17.12 -11.58 -12.10
C SER A 179 17.14 -11.93 -10.62
N ALA A 180 16.52 -13.05 -10.25
CA ALA A 180 16.58 -13.58 -8.88
C ALA A 180 18.00 -13.95 -8.41
N SER A 181 18.94 -14.15 -9.34
CA SER A 181 20.36 -14.41 -9.03
C SER A 181 21.17 -13.17 -8.65
N ASN A 182 20.57 -11.97 -8.72
CA ASN A 182 21.24 -10.73 -8.30
C ASN A 182 21.56 -10.79 -6.79
N PRO A 183 22.82 -10.57 -6.35
CA PRO A 183 23.18 -10.59 -4.92
C PRO A 183 22.37 -9.64 -4.04
N LEU A 184 21.92 -8.51 -4.60
CA LEU A 184 21.05 -7.57 -3.89
C LEU A 184 19.66 -8.16 -3.63
N VAL A 185 19.12 -8.94 -4.58
CA VAL A 185 17.84 -9.64 -4.41
C VAL A 185 17.95 -10.67 -3.28
N GLN A 186 19.03 -11.46 -3.26
CA GLN A 186 19.27 -12.43 -2.17
C GLN A 186 19.38 -11.76 -0.79
N THR A 187 19.99 -10.57 -0.75
CA THR A 187 20.09 -9.78 0.49
C THR A 187 18.71 -9.33 0.96
N LEU A 188 17.87 -8.83 0.04
CA LEU A 188 16.49 -8.43 0.34
C LEU A 188 15.63 -9.63 0.75
N ASP A 189 15.80 -10.80 0.14
CA ASP A 189 15.08 -12.01 0.54
C ASP A 189 15.40 -12.42 1.99
N ALA A 190 16.68 -12.34 2.38
CA ALA A 190 17.10 -12.61 3.75
C ALA A 190 16.54 -11.55 4.73
N GLU A 191 16.47 -10.29 4.33
CA GLU A 191 15.85 -9.21 5.11
C GLU A 191 14.35 -9.42 5.27
N LEU A 192 13.63 -9.73 4.18
CA LEU A 192 12.19 -9.99 4.19
C LEU A 192 11.83 -11.15 5.10
N LYS A 193 12.63 -12.22 5.10
CA LYS A 193 12.44 -13.35 6.02
C LYS A 193 12.55 -12.90 7.49
N LYS A 194 13.59 -12.14 7.83
CA LYS A 194 13.79 -11.62 9.19
C LYS A 194 12.66 -10.66 9.61
N LEU A 195 12.24 -9.78 8.72
CA LEU A 195 11.11 -8.88 8.97
C LEU A 195 9.83 -9.68 9.23
N ARG A 196 9.55 -10.72 8.44
CA ARG A 196 8.37 -11.57 8.62
C ARG A 196 8.40 -12.32 9.96
N GLU A 197 9.55 -12.88 10.35
CA GLU A 197 9.73 -13.53 11.66
C GLU A 197 9.52 -12.53 12.81
N GLY A 198 10.06 -11.31 12.68
CA GLY A 198 9.86 -10.23 13.64
C GLY A 198 8.39 -9.82 13.77
N ILE A 199 7.70 -9.62 12.64
CA ILE A 199 6.26 -9.31 12.59
C ILE A 199 5.46 -10.42 13.29
N ALA A 200 5.73 -11.70 12.98
CA ALA A 200 5.02 -12.82 13.59
C ALA A 200 5.17 -12.85 15.12
N SER A 201 6.38 -12.57 15.62
CA SER A 201 6.64 -12.44 17.07
C SER A 201 5.87 -11.29 17.70
N THR A 202 5.88 -10.10 17.07
CA THR A 202 5.12 -8.93 17.53
C THR A 202 3.62 -9.20 17.54
N VAL A 203 3.10 -9.86 16.50
CA VAL A 203 1.69 -10.26 16.38
C VAL A 203 1.27 -11.16 17.54
N GLU A 204 2.06 -12.18 17.87
CA GLU A 204 1.74 -13.11 18.96
C GLU A 204 1.75 -12.41 20.34
N SER A 205 2.73 -11.53 20.56
CA SER A 205 2.81 -10.71 21.76
C SER A 205 1.62 -9.75 21.88
N ASN A 206 1.20 -9.14 20.76
CA ASN A 206 0.06 -8.24 20.72
C ASN A 206 -1.26 -8.97 20.99
N ILE A 207 -1.45 -10.17 20.42
CA ILE A 207 -2.60 -11.05 20.71
C ILE A 207 -2.69 -11.33 22.21
N THR A 208 -1.59 -11.77 22.83
CA THR A 208 -1.52 -12.09 24.25
C THR A 208 -1.87 -10.87 25.11
N THR A 209 -1.33 -9.70 24.75
CA THR A 209 -1.60 -8.44 25.44
C THR A 209 -3.06 -8.03 25.35
N LEU A 210 -3.66 -8.09 24.16
CA LEU A 210 -5.06 -7.73 23.93
C LEU A 210 -6.00 -8.68 24.67
N GLN A 211 -5.74 -9.99 24.64
CA GLN A 211 -6.50 -10.98 25.40
C GLN A 211 -6.46 -10.71 26.91
N ALA A 212 -5.28 -10.39 27.46
CA ALA A 212 -5.14 -10.06 28.88
C ALA A 212 -5.94 -8.80 29.26
N ARG A 213 -5.93 -7.76 28.40
CA ARG A 213 -6.71 -6.53 28.61
C ARG A 213 -8.22 -6.81 28.56
N ILE A 214 -8.69 -7.57 27.56
CA ILE A 214 -10.09 -7.98 27.45
C ILE A 214 -10.53 -8.78 28.68
N ALA A 215 -9.73 -9.77 29.09
CA ALA A 215 -10.04 -10.60 30.26
C ALA A 215 -10.16 -9.77 31.55
N LYS A 216 -9.31 -8.74 31.73
CA LYS A 216 -9.37 -7.82 32.86
C LYS A 216 -10.64 -6.96 32.85
N LEU A 217 -11.05 -6.46 31.68
CA LEU A 217 -12.29 -5.69 31.54
C LEU A 217 -13.52 -6.56 31.79
N GLN A 218 -13.54 -7.77 31.23
CA GLN A 218 -14.60 -8.76 31.48
C GLN A 218 -14.69 -9.15 32.96
N ASP A 219 -13.57 -9.22 33.69
CA ASP A 219 -13.59 -9.46 35.14
C ASP A 219 -14.21 -8.29 35.93
N THR A 220 -13.88 -7.07 35.53
CA THR A 220 -14.46 -5.84 36.10
C THR A 220 -15.98 -5.79 35.86
N GLU A 221 -16.39 -6.17 34.65
CA GLU A 221 -17.78 -6.26 34.23
C GLU A 221 -18.53 -7.34 35.02
N ARG A 222 -17.96 -8.53 35.19
CA ARG A 222 -18.51 -9.61 36.04
C ARG A 222 -18.72 -9.16 37.48
N LYS A 223 -17.77 -8.42 38.07
CA LYS A 223 -17.89 -7.88 39.45
C LYS A 223 -19.00 -6.84 39.58
N THR A 224 -19.20 -6.05 38.53
CA THR A 224 -20.27 -5.04 38.46
C THR A 224 -21.63 -5.73 38.28
N ASN A 225 -21.70 -6.80 37.48
CA ASN A 225 -22.91 -7.58 37.23
C ASN A 225 -23.24 -8.62 38.31
N SER A 226 -22.27 -9.08 39.11
CA SER A 226 -22.54 -10.03 40.20
C SER A 226 -23.36 -9.41 41.33
N GLN A 227 -23.44 -8.09 41.41
CA GLN A 227 -24.35 -7.37 42.31
C GLN A 227 -25.81 -7.37 41.83
N ILE A 228 -26.07 -7.87 40.62
CA ILE A 228 -27.37 -7.83 39.93
C ILE A 228 -28.04 -9.23 39.91
N ALA A 229 -27.34 -10.30 40.29
CA ALA A 229 -27.79 -11.67 40.05
C ALA A 229 -28.77 -12.20 41.11
N ALA A 230 -30.07 -12.19 40.78
CA ALA A 230 -31.10 -13.07 41.32
C ALA A 230 -31.75 -13.99 40.26
N ASN A 231 -31.25 -14.03 39.01
CA ASN A 231 -31.91 -14.70 37.86
C ASN A 231 -31.03 -15.79 37.17
N PRO A 232 -31.64 -16.81 36.52
CA PRO A 232 -31.06 -18.12 36.23
C PRO A 232 -30.16 -18.18 34.99
N THR A 233 -29.49 -19.32 34.82
CA THR A 233 -28.45 -19.63 33.84
C THR A 233 -28.81 -19.31 32.37
N GLN A 234 -30.09 -19.34 32.00
CA GLN A 234 -30.54 -19.11 30.62
C GLN A 234 -30.35 -17.66 30.15
N ALA A 235 -30.65 -16.67 31.00
CA ALA A 235 -30.46 -15.26 30.68
C ALA A 235 -28.96 -14.92 30.51
N LYS A 236 -28.08 -15.61 31.25
CA LYS A 236 -26.64 -15.44 31.16
C LYS A 236 -26.06 -15.94 29.83
N TYR A 237 -26.55 -17.07 29.32
CA TYR A 237 -26.14 -17.56 28.01
C TYR A 237 -26.58 -16.61 26.90
N LEU A 238 -27.87 -16.23 26.88
CA LEU A 238 -28.41 -15.32 25.88
C LEU A 238 -27.63 -14.00 25.82
N LEU A 239 -27.37 -13.39 26.98
CA LEU A 239 -26.58 -12.16 27.08
C LEU A 239 -25.15 -12.32 26.53
N SER A 240 -24.54 -13.50 26.69
CA SER A 240 -23.21 -13.75 26.15
C SER A 240 -23.19 -13.84 24.62
N VAL A 241 -24.23 -14.44 24.02
CA VAL A 241 -24.36 -14.55 22.56
C VAL A 241 -24.70 -13.19 21.94
N GLU A 242 -25.61 -12.42 22.55
CA GLU A 242 -25.93 -11.05 22.12
C GLU A 242 -24.71 -10.12 22.17
N ARG A 243 -23.78 -10.31 23.11
CA ARG A 243 -22.49 -9.57 23.11
C ARG A 243 -21.59 -9.98 21.95
N GLN A 244 -21.53 -11.27 21.62
CA GLN A 244 -20.75 -11.74 20.48
C GLN A 244 -21.31 -11.18 19.16
N GLN A 245 -22.64 -11.11 19.03
CA GLN A 245 -23.32 -10.45 17.91
C GLN A 245 -22.87 -8.99 17.79
N LYS A 246 -22.98 -8.20 18.87
CA LYS A 246 -22.57 -6.78 18.89
C LYS A 246 -21.10 -6.56 18.50
N VAL A 247 -20.20 -7.42 18.97
CA VAL A 247 -18.78 -7.36 18.59
C VAL A 247 -18.61 -7.60 17.09
N LYS A 248 -19.29 -8.61 16.53
CA LYS A 248 -19.22 -8.92 15.09
C LYS A 248 -19.83 -7.81 14.23
N GLU A 249 -20.96 -7.23 14.64
CA GLU A 249 -21.58 -6.10 13.95
C GLU A 249 -20.67 -4.87 13.95
N SER A 250 -20.10 -4.52 15.10
CA SER A 250 -19.15 -3.40 15.21
C SER A 250 -17.94 -3.60 14.32
N LEU A 251 -17.42 -4.83 14.28
CA LEU A 251 -16.29 -5.17 13.43
C LEU A 251 -16.64 -5.10 11.94
N TYR A 252 -17.84 -5.56 11.55
CA TYR A 252 -18.32 -5.44 10.17
C TYR A 252 -18.37 -3.97 9.73
N LEU A 253 -18.96 -3.10 10.55
CA LEU A 253 -19.02 -1.66 10.29
C LEU A 253 -17.62 -1.03 10.24
N PHE A 254 -16.74 -1.42 11.16
CA PHE A 254 -15.36 -0.97 11.19
C PHE A 254 -14.60 -1.33 9.89
N LEU A 255 -14.76 -2.56 9.41
CA LEU A 255 -14.13 -3.00 8.16
C LEU A 255 -14.71 -2.31 6.93
N LEU A 256 -16.02 -2.05 6.90
CA LEU A 256 -16.63 -1.24 5.85
C LEU A 256 -16.05 0.18 5.83
N GLN A 257 -15.90 0.80 6.99
CA GLN A 257 -15.25 2.11 7.11
C GLN A 257 -13.80 2.05 6.58
N LYS A 258 -13.03 1.03 6.98
CA LYS A 258 -11.65 0.86 6.50
C LYS A 258 -11.56 0.59 5.01
N ARG A 259 -12.54 -0.10 4.42
CA ARG A 259 -12.63 -0.28 2.97
C ARG A 259 -12.80 1.06 2.27
N GLU A 260 -13.73 1.89 2.74
CA GLU A 260 -13.98 3.22 2.17
C GLU A 260 -12.72 4.12 2.28
N GLU A 261 -12.08 4.15 3.45
CA GLU A 261 -10.83 4.90 3.65
C GLU A 261 -9.71 4.45 2.68
N ASN A 262 -9.61 3.14 2.42
CA ASN A 262 -8.62 2.59 1.51
C ASN A 262 -8.95 2.87 0.03
N GLU A 263 -10.21 2.78 -0.37
CA GLU A 263 -10.68 3.13 -1.72
C GLU A 263 -10.47 4.62 -2.01
N LEU A 264 -10.78 5.50 -1.06
CA LEU A 264 -10.49 6.93 -1.16
C LEU A 264 -8.98 7.17 -1.31
N SER A 265 -8.16 6.56 -0.46
CA SER A 265 -6.70 6.68 -0.53
C SER A 265 -6.14 6.22 -1.89
N GLN A 266 -6.69 5.14 -2.45
CA GLN A 266 -6.34 4.63 -3.76
C GLN A 266 -6.71 5.62 -4.88
N ALA A 267 -7.91 6.20 -4.82
CA ALA A 267 -8.38 7.18 -5.80
C ALA A 267 -7.55 8.48 -5.76
N PHE A 268 -7.17 8.96 -4.58
CA PHE A 268 -6.36 10.17 -4.44
C PHE A 268 -4.90 9.99 -4.90
N THR A 269 -4.35 8.79 -4.75
CA THR A 269 -2.97 8.49 -5.16
C THR A 269 -2.75 8.80 -6.65
N ALA A 270 -3.75 8.60 -7.52
CA ALA A 270 -3.66 8.88 -8.95
C ALA A 270 -3.38 10.36 -9.31
N TYR A 271 -3.69 11.31 -8.42
CA TYR A 271 -3.57 12.75 -8.70
C TYR A 271 -2.24 13.37 -8.27
N ASN A 272 -1.29 12.57 -7.75
CA ASN A 272 -0.02 13.07 -7.23
C ASN A 272 1.01 13.46 -8.31
N THR A 273 0.76 13.16 -9.59
CA THR A 273 1.61 13.59 -10.71
C THR A 273 0.83 14.54 -11.60
N ARG A 274 1.47 15.63 -12.03
CA ARG A 274 0.86 16.62 -12.93
C ARG A 274 1.85 17.05 -14.00
N ILE A 275 1.37 17.09 -15.24
CA ILE A 275 2.10 17.70 -16.35
C ILE A 275 1.95 19.22 -16.23
N ILE A 276 3.07 19.92 -16.03
CA ILE A 276 3.12 21.39 -15.95
C ILE A 276 3.08 21.98 -17.36
N THR A 277 3.93 21.48 -18.24
CA THR A 277 4.03 21.87 -19.64
C THR A 277 3.96 20.61 -20.50
N PRO A 278 2.96 20.48 -21.39
CA PRO A 278 2.94 19.38 -22.36
C PRO A 278 4.20 19.37 -23.23
N PRO A 279 4.63 18.20 -23.72
CA PRO A 279 5.72 18.13 -24.70
C PRO A 279 5.41 19.03 -25.90
N SER A 280 6.33 19.94 -26.22
CA SER A 280 6.21 20.83 -27.36
C SER A 280 7.60 21.09 -27.93
N GLY A 281 7.75 21.10 -29.25
CA GLY A 281 9.00 21.46 -29.91
C GLY A 281 8.90 22.65 -30.85
N SER A 282 10.04 23.16 -31.29
CA SER A 282 10.14 24.21 -32.31
C SER A 282 10.31 23.59 -33.69
N ASP A 283 9.65 24.15 -34.70
CA ASP A 283 9.86 23.77 -36.11
C ASP A 283 11.23 24.22 -36.64
N LEU A 284 11.97 25.04 -35.88
CA LEU A 284 13.31 25.49 -36.23
C LEU A 284 14.35 24.45 -35.76
N PRO A 285 15.27 24.01 -36.64
CA PRO A 285 16.30 23.06 -36.26
C PRO A 285 17.24 23.66 -35.21
N THR A 286 17.31 23.01 -34.05
CA THR A 286 18.24 23.36 -32.95
C THR A 286 19.67 22.87 -33.21
N SER A 287 19.85 21.98 -34.20
CA SER A 287 21.13 21.43 -34.62
C SER A 287 21.14 21.13 -36.13
N PRO A 288 22.29 21.29 -36.83
CA PRO A 288 23.55 21.81 -36.32
C PRO A 288 23.60 23.35 -36.27
N VAL A 289 24.31 23.89 -35.27
CA VAL A 289 24.47 25.34 -35.09
C VAL A 289 25.38 25.90 -36.19
N LYS A 290 24.77 26.41 -37.28
CA LYS A 290 25.49 26.91 -38.47
C LYS A 290 26.61 27.88 -38.14
N LYS A 291 26.45 28.72 -37.11
CA LYS A 291 27.47 29.65 -36.63
C LYS A 291 28.74 28.96 -36.15
N ASN A 292 28.62 27.88 -35.38
CA ASN A 292 29.77 27.14 -34.86
C ASN A 292 30.49 26.40 -35.99
N ILE A 293 29.74 25.79 -36.92
CA ILE A 293 30.32 25.15 -38.11
C ILE A 293 31.11 26.19 -38.92
N LEU A 294 30.53 27.37 -39.13
CA LEU A 294 31.17 28.42 -39.91
C LEU A 294 32.42 28.97 -39.21
N LEU A 295 32.41 29.09 -37.87
CA LEU A 295 33.56 29.51 -37.08
C LEU A 295 34.69 28.46 -37.15
N VAL A 296 34.37 27.18 -36.98
CA VAL A 296 35.36 26.08 -37.09
C VAL A 296 35.91 25.99 -38.52
N ALA A 297 35.06 26.07 -39.53
CA ALA A 297 35.49 26.06 -40.94
C ALA A 297 36.40 27.25 -41.26
N PHE A 298 36.09 28.44 -40.74
CA PHE A 298 36.93 29.63 -40.87
C PHE A 298 38.29 29.47 -40.16
N ALA A 299 38.29 28.93 -38.93
CA ALA A 299 39.52 28.67 -38.18
C ALA A 299 40.43 27.64 -38.88
N ILE A 300 39.85 26.55 -39.40
CA ILE A 300 40.58 25.55 -40.19
C ILE A 300 41.10 26.18 -41.49
N GLY A 301 40.29 27.00 -42.16
CA GLY A 301 40.68 27.73 -43.37
C GLY A 301 41.86 28.68 -43.16
N LEU A 302 42.01 29.26 -41.97
CA LEU A 302 43.17 30.10 -41.61
C LEU A 302 44.42 29.29 -41.23
N LEU A 303 44.25 28.07 -40.72
CA LEU A 303 45.37 27.21 -40.29
C LEU A 303 46.05 26.47 -41.45
N ILE A 304 45.29 26.09 -42.49
CA ILE A 304 45.82 25.38 -43.66
C ILE A 304 46.96 26.15 -44.38
N PRO A 305 46.88 27.47 -44.61
CA PRO A 305 47.95 28.26 -45.24
C PRO A 305 49.26 28.29 -44.43
N TRP A 306 49.19 28.24 -43.10
CA TRP A 306 50.37 28.35 -42.23
C TRP A 306 51.18 27.04 -42.17
N GLY A 307 50.52 25.89 -42.32
CA GLY A 307 51.19 24.58 -42.39
C GLY A 307 52.02 24.38 -43.67
N SER A 308 51.59 24.97 -44.80
CA SER A 308 52.34 24.91 -46.06
C SER A 308 53.58 25.82 -46.08
N PHE A 309 53.62 26.86 -45.25
CA PHE A 309 54.75 27.80 -45.22
C PHE A 309 55.91 27.35 -44.31
N SER A 310 55.69 26.44 -43.36
CA SER A 310 56.76 25.98 -42.45
C SER A 310 57.59 24.80 -42.98
N CYS A 311 57.24 24.22 -44.13
CA CYS A 311 57.97 23.07 -44.72
C CYS A 311 58.94 23.47 -45.85
N ALA A 312 59.02 24.75 -46.22
CA ALA A 312 59.88 25.25 -47.30
C ALA A 312 61.16 25.97 -46.81
N ARG A 313 61.68 25.61 -45.63
CA ARG A 313 62.93 26.18 -45.09
C ARG A 313 63.85 25.09 -44.52
N THR A 314 64.51 24.38 -45.43
CA THR A 314 65.79 23.70 -45.25
C THR A 314 66.65 23.98 -46.46
#